data_AF-A0A9P1I9X7-F1
#
_entry.id   AF-A0A9P1I9X7-F1
#
_cell.length_a   1.000
_cell.length_b   1.000
_cell.length_c   1.000
_cell.angle_alpha   90.00
_cell.angle_beta   90.00
_cell.angle_gamma   90.00
#
_symmetry.space_group_name_H-M   'P 1'
#
loop_
_entity.id
_entity.type
_entity.pdbx_description
1 polymer ?
#
loop_
_entity_poly.entity_id
_entity_poly.type
_entity_poly.pdbx_seq_one_letter_code
_entity_poly.pdbx_strand_id
1 'polypeptide(L)'
;MIIEVRDDLGTAASIFSRKHPLSCWLSSMLMCFADAFLANFLLGEPVIAPFKRHDDVILATIIWYLVFYAPFDGIYKLAKITPIKCVLGVMKRAHAAKLYPNSYLVQILVGTAKGAGNGIIRTLEQLVRGVWIPGQNEILRPSFATKACVVASIIFAAEKSGSYLTAPHDLVYLVGFFEL
;
A
#
# COMPACT_ATOMS: atom_id res chain seq x y z
N MET A 1 0.49 -6.76 -1.10
CA MET A 1 -0.48 -6.62 -0.01
C MET A 1 -0.96 -7.96 0.48
N ILE A 2 -1.99 -8.59 -0.08
CA ILE A 2 -2.56 -9.84 0.48
C ILE A 2 -1.55 -11.00 0.50
N ILE A 3 -0.72 -11.11 -0.53
CA ILE A 3 0.38 -12.09 -0.57
C ILE A 3 1.43 -11.82 0.52
N GLU A 4 1.74 -10.56 0.82
CA GLU A 4 2.68 -10.18 1.88
C GLU A 4 2.09 -10.46 3.26
N VAL A 5 0.79 -10.21 3.48
CA VAL A 5 0.08 -10.62 4.70
C VAL A 5 0.20 -12.13 4.90
N ARG A 6 -0.02 -12.90 3.83
CA ARG A 6 0.13 -14.36 3.86
C ARG A 6 1.57 -14.81 4.14
N ASP A 7 2.56 -14.16 3.52
CA ASP A 7 3.98 -14.45 3.76
C ASP A 7 4.38 -14.12 5.21
N ASP A 8 3.85 -13.04 5.79
CA ASP A 8 4.07 -12.64 7.20
C ASP A 8 3.50 -13.66 8.20
N LEU A 9 2.39 -14.29 7.85
CA LEU A 9 1.79 -15.37 8.64
C LEU A 9 2.58 -16.69 8.55
N GLY A 10 3.50 -16.82 7.60
CA GLY A 10 4.41 -17.96 7.47
C GLY A 10 3.69 -19.32 7.41
N THR A 11 4.21 -20.29 8.15
CA THR A 11 3.65 -21.66 8.21
C THR A 11 2.28 -21.73 8.87
N ALA A 12 1.92 -20.74 9.70
CA ALA A 12 0.62 -20.67 10.37
C ALA A 12 -0.48 -20.09 9.47
N ALA A 13 -0.15 -19.57 8.28
CA ALA A 13 -1.10 -18.88 7.41
C ALA A 13 -2.34 -19.70 7.07
N SER A 14 -2.19 -20.99 6.77
CA SER A 14 -3.29 -21.89 6.39
C SER A 14 -4.19 -22.27 7.57
N ILE A 15 -3.62 -22.40 8.76
CA ILE A 15 -4.35 -22.73 9.99
C ILE A 15 -5.09 -21.49 10.50
N PHE A 16 -4.40 -20.34 10.49
CA PHE A 16 -4.95 -19.06 10.95
C PHE A 16 -6.11 -18.60 10.07
N SER A 17 -5.98 -18.64 8.74
CA SER A 17 -7.06 -18.23 7.85
C SER A 17 -8.33 -19.06 8.06
N ARG A 18 -8.20 -20.36 8.27
CA ARG A 18 -9.33 -21.28 8.50
C ARG A 18 -9.97 -21.14 9.87
N LYS A 19 -9.17 -20.88 10.92
CA LYS A 19 -9.66 -20.75 12.30
C LYS A 19 -10.23 -19.36 12.59
N HIS A 20 -9.65 -18.32 11.99
CA HIS A 20 -10.02 -16.92 12.20
C HIS A 20 -10.16 -16.18 10.85
N PRO A 21 -11.15 -16.55 10.00
CA PRO A 21 -11.28 -16.00 8.65
C PRO A 21 -11.56 -14.50 8.64
N LEU A 22 -12.36 -13.99 9.60
CA LEU A 22 -12.68 -12.57 9.71
C LEU A 22 -11.45 -11.72 10.10
N SER A 23 -10.60 -12.22 10.98
CA SER A 23 -9.36 -11.53 11.36
C SER A 23 -8.39 -11.47 10.17
N CYS A 24 -8.24 -12.59 9.45
CA CYS A 24 -7.42 -12.65 8.24
C CYS A 24 -7.92 -11.73 7.12
N TRP A 25 -9.24 -11.66 6.92
CA TRP A 25 -9.87 -10.73 5.98
C TRP A 25 -9.63 -9.28 6.38
N LEU A 26 -9.86 -8.93 7.65
CA LEU A 26 -9.67 -7.57 8.15
C LEU A 26 -8.22 -7.11 8.01
N SER A 27 -7.25 -7.94 8.39
CA SER A 27 -5.83 -7.70 8.18
C SER A 27 -5.49 -7.44 6.71
N SER A 28 -6.07 -8.22 5.81
CA SER A 28 -5.87 -8.07 4.37
C SER A 28 -6.47 -6.76 3.83
N MET A 29 -7.66 -6.37 4.30
CA MET A 29 -8.30 -5.10 3.93
C MET A 29 -7.53 -3.89 4.46
N LEU A 30 -7.05 -3.95 5.71
CA LEU A 30 -6.22 -2.89 6.30
C LEU A 30 -4.95 -2.65 5.47
N MET A 31 -4.29 -3.71 5.01
CA MET A 31 -3.11 -3.61 4.15
C MET A 31 -3.44 -3.20 2.71
N CYS A 32 -4.59 -3.59 2.16
CA CYS A 32 -5.01 -3.19 0.82
C CYS A 32 -5.36 -1.70 0.71
N PHE A 33 -5.87 -1.12 1.79
CA PHE A 33 -6.30 0.29 1.84
C PHE A 33 -5.45 1.13 2.79
N ALA A 34 -4.25 0.66 3.17
CA ALA A 34 -3.39 1.30 4.17
C ALA A 34 -3.07 2.76 3.82
N ASP A 35 -2.78 3.01 2.54
CA ASP A 35 -2.53 4.34 1.99
C ASP A 35 -3.74 5.28 2.18
N ALA A 36 -4.94 4.77 1.92
CA ALA A 36 -6.17 5.53 2.05
C ALA A 36 -6.55 5.77 3.52
N PHE A 37 -6.34 4.78 4.40
CA PHE A 37 -6.51 4.96 5.84
C PHE A 37 -5.58 6.05 6.39
N LEU A 38 -4.29 5.99 6.02
CA LEU A 38 -3.30 6.94 6.50
C LEU A 38 -3.52 8.34 5.92
N ALA A 39 -3.85 8.44 4.63
CA ALA A 39 -4.21 9.71 4.00
C ALA A 39 -5.44 10.35 4.64
N ASN A 40 -6.51 9.58 4.87
CA ASN A 40 -7.73 10.10 5.50
C ASN A 40 -7.50 10.50 6.95
N PHE A 41 -6.70 9.73 7.69
CA PHE A 41 -6.29 10.08 9.05
C PHE A 41 -5.53 11.41 9.09
N LEU A 42 -4.57 11.62 8.17
CA LEU A 42 -3.81 12.87 8.08
C LEU A 42 -4.66 14.07 7.64
N LEU A 43 -5.70 13.84 6.83
CA LEU A 43 -6.62 14.87 6.36
C LEU A 43 -7.77 15.15 7.33
N GLY A 44 -7.90 14.38 8.41
CA GLY A 44 -9.04 14.45 9.33
C GLY A 44 -10.36 13.98 8.70
N GLU A 45 -10.28 13.29 7.56
CA GLU A 45 -11.41 12.67 6.89
C GLU A 45 -11.79 11.35 7.59
N PRO A 46 -13.04 10.88 7.47
CA PRO A 46 -13.44 9.63 8.09
C PRO A 46 -12.60 8.47 7.55
N VAL A 47 -11.82 7.83 8.44
CA VAL A 47 -10.94 6.69 8.10
C VAL A 47 -11.70 5.51 7.48
N ILE A 48 -13.02 5.41 7.71
CA ILE A 48 -13.89 4.38 7.12
C ILE A 48 -14.24 4.66 5.65
N ALA A 49 -13.89 5.83 5.10
CA ALA A 49 -14.23 6.21 3.72
C ALA A 49 -13.78 5.21 2.64
N PRO A 50 -12.66 4.47 2.75
CA PRO A 50 -12.29 3.45 1.76
C PRO A 50 -13.34 2.34 1.64
N PHE A 51 -14.05 2.01 2.72
CA PHE A 51 -15.09 0.98 2.72
C PHE A 51 -16.38 1.42 2.02
N LYS A 52 -16.57 2.71 1.73
CA LYS A 52 -17.74 3.18 0.97
C LYS A 52 -17.68 2.74 -0.50
N ARG A 53 -16.49 2.44 -1.01
CA ARG A 53 -16.27 1.94 -2.38
C ARG A 53 -16.47 0.43 -2.40
N HIS A 54 -17.73 0.01 -2.55
CA HIS A 54 -18.11 -1.39 -2.55
C HIS A 54 -17.37 -2.19 -3.62
N ASP A 55 -17.16 -1.63 -4.81
CA ASP A 55 -16.43 -2.29 -5.90
C ASP A 55 -15.00 -2.68 -5.50
N ASP A 56 -14.27 -1.75 -4.88
CA ASP A 56 -12.90 -1.98 -4.44
C ASP A 56 -12.84 -3.01 -3.30
N VAL A 57 -13.79 -2.93 -2.35
CA VAL A 57 -13.87 -3.86 -1.22
C VAL A 57 -14.23 -5.28 -1.70
N ILE A 58 -15.17 -5.40 -2.64
CA ILE A 58 -15.57 -6.68 -3.23
C ILE A 58 -14.39 -7.27 -4.01
N LEU A 59 -13.73 -6.47 -4.85
CA LEU A 59 -12.56 -6.91 -5.61
C LEU A 59 -11.44 -7.39 -4.67
N ALA A 60 -11.12 -6.60 -3.64
CA ALA A 60 -10.11 -6.97 -2.65
C ALA A 60 -10.49 -8.25 -1.90
N THR A 61 -11.78 -8.44 -1.58
CA THR A 61 -12.29 -9.64 -0.90
C THR A 61 -12.21 -10.88 -1.80
N ILE A 62 -12.50 -10.74 -3.10
CA ILE A 62 -12.32 -11.82 -4.08
C ILE A 62 -10.84 -12.21 -4.17
N ILE A 63 -9.94 -11.23 -4.31
CA ILE A 63 -8.49 -11.51 -4.36
C ILE A 63 -8.04 -12.15 -3.05
N TRP A 64 -8.52 -11.68 -1.89
CA TRP A 64 -8.25 -12.32 -0.59
C TRP A 64 -8.68 -13.78 -0.58
N TYR A 65 -9.90 -14.06 -1.02
CA TYR A 65 -10.43 -15.42 -1.07
C TYR A 65 -9.57 -16.31 -1.97
N LEU A 66 -9.22 -15.82 -3.17
CA LEU A 66 -8.39 -16.52 -4.12
C LEU A 66 -6.97 -16.77 -3.60
N VAL A 67 -6.37 -15.81 -2.88
CA VAL A 67 -5.02 -15.96 -2.33
C VAL A 67 -4.99 -16.96 -1.17
N PHE A 68 -6.03 -17.08 -0.35
CA PHE A 68 -6.03 -17.97 0.82
C PHE A 68 -6.71 -19.32 0.61
N TYR A 69 -7.67 -19.41 -0.30
CA TYR A 69 -8.56 -20.58 -0.45
C TYR A 69 -8.61 -21.16 -1.87
N ALA A 70 -7.86 -20.64 -2.84
CA ALA A 70 -7.86 -21.22 -4.19
C ALA A 70 -7.41 -22.70 -4.19
N PRO A 71 -8.03 -23.55 -5.02
CA PRO A 71 -7.64 -24.95 -5.15
C PRO A 71 -6.19 -25.04 -5.65
N PHE A 72 -5.43 -26.00 -5.12
CA PHE A 72 -4.01 -26.24 -5.42
C PHE A 72 -3.03 -25.10 -5.12
N ASP A 73 -3.50 -24.04 -4.46
CA ASP A 73 -2.70 -22.86 -4.15
C ASP A 73 -2.14 -22.15 -5.41
N GLY A 74 -2.84 -22.33 -6.54
CA GLY A 74 -2.36 -21.94 -7.87
C GLY A 74 -2.12 -20.44 -8.00
N ILE A 75 -3.04 -19.61 -7.49
CA ILE A 75 -2.97 -18.15 -7.62
C ILE A 75 -1.81 -17.56 -6.81
N TYR A 76 -1.56 -18.08 -5.61
CA TYR A 76 -0.41 -17.67 -4.80
C TYR A 76 0.92 -18.09 -5.43
N LYS A 77 1.00 -19.32 -5.96
CA LYS A 77 2.21 -19.81 -6.67
C LYS A 77 2.47 -19.01 -7.96
N LEU A 78 1.43 -18.75 -8.76
CA LEU A 78 1.52 -17.94 -9.98
C LEU A 78 1.97 -16.50 -9.66
N ALA A 79 1.40 -15.88 -8.64
CA ALA A 79 1.77 -14.52 -8.26
C ALA A 79 3.18 -14.40 -7.67
N LYS A 80 3.78 -15.51 -7.19
CA LYS A 80 5.18 -15.57 -6.77
C LYS A 80 6.18 -15.69 -7.93
N ILE A 81 5.73 -16.00 -9.15
CA ILE A 81 6.59 -16.05 -10.33
C ILE A 81 7.12 -14.64 -10.62
N THR A 82 8.45 -14.49 -10.69
CA THR A 82 9.16 -13.21 -10.78
C THR A 82 8.64 -12.24 -11.85
N PRO A 83 8.37 -12.65 -13.11
CA PRO A 83 7.79 -11.76 -14.12
C PRO A 83 6.39 -11.26 -13.74
N ILE A 84 5.53 -12.10 -13.16
CA ILE A 84 4.18 -11.71 -12.73
C ILE A 84 4.27 -10.75 -11.55
N LYS A 85 5.18 -11.01 -10.60
CA LYS A 85 5.45 -10.11 -9.47
C LYS A 85 5.94 -8.73 -9.95
N CYS A 86 6.77 -8.69 -10.98
CA CYS A 86 7.26 -7.44 -11.59
C CYS A 86 6.11 -6.65 -12.24
N VAL A 87 5.28 -7.30 -13.06
CA VAL A 87 4.11 -6.67 -13.69
C VAL A 87 3.12 -6.15 -12.67
N LEU A 88 2.81 -6.94 -11.63
CA LEU A 88 1.93 -6.51 -10.52
C LEU A 88 2.53 -5.33 -9.75
N GLY A 89 3.86 -5.32 -9.56
CA GLY A 89 4.58 -4.20 -8.95
C GLY A 89 4.45 -2.91 -9.76
N VAL A 90 4.61 -3.00 -11.08
CA VAL A 90 4.46 -1.88 -12.03
C VAL A 90 3.02 -1.36 -12.06
N MET A 91 2.03 -2.25 -12.15
CA MET A 91 0.61 -1.86 -12.19
C MET A 91 0.17 -1.17 -10.88
N LYS A 92 0.64 -1.67 -9.73
CA LYS A 92 0.36 -1.05 -8.43
C LYS A 92 0.87 0.40 -8.36
N ARG A 93 2.01 0.69 -9.02
CA ARG A 93 2.63 2.02 -9.03
C ARG A 93 1.88 3.03 -9.92
N ALA A 94 1.26 2.57 -11.01
CA ALA A 94 0.52 3.44 -11.93
C ALA A 94 -0.82 3.98 -11.36
N HIS A 95 -1.47 3.26 -10.44
CA HIS A 95 -2.79 3.65 -9.91
C HIS A 95 -2.73 4.73 -8.80
N ALA A 96 -1.54 5.03 -8.26
CA ALA A 96 -1.36 5.99 -7.16
C ALA A 96 -1.35 7.48 -7.59
N ALA A 97 -1.48 7.75 -8.89
CA ALA A 97 -1.16 9.02 -9.56
C ALA A 97 -2.04 10.25 -9.28
N LYS A 98 -3.10 10.14 -8.49
CA LYS A 98 -4.15 11.18 -8.45
C LYS A 98 -4.25 11.79 -7.06
N LEU A 99 -3.78 13.04 -6.85
CA LEU A 99 -4.36 13.94 -5.81
C LEU A 99 -3.92 15.44 -5.73
N TYR A 100 -4.89 16.21 -5.22
CA TYR A 100 -5.08 17.58 -4.68
C TYR A 100 -4.09 18.74 -4.96
N PRO A 101 -4.57 19.89 -5.51
CA PRO A 101 -3.71 21.00 -5.95
C PRO A 101 -3.29 22.09 -4.95
N ASN A 102 -3.85 22.22 -3.74
CA ASN A 102 -3.75 23.52 -3.03
C ASN A 102 -3.01 23.56 -1.68
N SER A 103 -2.07 22.66 -1.36
CA SER A 103 -1.24 22.78 -0.14
C SER A 103 0.05 21.94 -0.20
N TYR A 104 1.22 22.57 -0.17
CA TYR A 104 2.53 21.90 -0.36
C TYR A 104 2.90 20.90 0.74
N LEU A 105 2.73 21.29 2.01
CA LEU A 105 3.08 20.41 3.14
C LEU A 105 2.14 19.20 3.24
N VAL A 106 0.85 19.43 2.94
CA VAL A 106 -0.16 18.37 2.87
C VAL A 106 0.08 17.44 1.68
N GLN A 107 0.52 17.97 0.53
CA GLN A 107 0.88 17.16 -0.64
C GLN A 107 2.06 16.23 -0.37
N ILE A 108 3.10 16.71 0.33
CA ILE A 108 4.27 15.88 0.66
C ILE A 108 3.89 14.80 1.67
N LEU A 109 3.13 15.14 2.71
CA LEU A 109 2.70 14.18 3.72
C LEU A 109 1.71 13.15 3.17
N VAL A 110 0.71 13.57 2.40
CA VAL A 110 -0.28 12.67 1.77
C VAL A 110 0.37 11.85 0.66
N GLY A 111 1.29 12.42 -0.12
CA GLY A 111 2.07 11.69 -1.14
C GLY A 111 2.94 10.60 -0.51
N THR A 112 3.64 10.93 0.57
CA THR A 112 4.45 9.97 1.33
C THR A 112 3.57 8.92 1.99
N ALA A 113 2.44 9.31 2.59
CA ALA A 113 1.48 8.41 3.19
C ALA A 113 0.85 7.46 2.16
N LYS A 114 0.63 7.92 0.93
CA LYS A 114 0.14 7.06 -0.15
C LYS A 114 1.20 6.10 -0.68
N GLY A 115 2.45 6.57 -0.79
CA GLY A 115 3.56 5.75 -1.29
C GLY A 115 4.08 4.73 -0.27
N ALA A 116 4.09 5.07 1.01
CA ALA A 116 4.71 4.30 2.08
C ALA A 116 3.81 4.04 3.30
N GLY A 117 2.51 4.36 3.24
CA GLY A 117 1.60 4.15 4.37
C GLY A 117 1.41 2.69 4.78
N ASN A 118 1.78 1.76 3.89
CA ASN A 118 1.72 0.33 4.16
C ASN A 118 2.58 -0.09 5.36
N GLY A 119 3.79 0.42 5.55
CA GLY A 119 4.59 -0.04 6.70
C GLY A 119 4.17 0.57 8.03
N ILE A 120 3.52 1.73 8.04
CA ILE A 120 2.90 2.29 9.26
C ILE A 120 1.67 1.45 9.66
N ILE A 121 0.78 1.19 8.69
CA ILE A 121 -0.43 0.38 8.94
C ILE A 121 -0.07 -1.09 9.23
N ARG A 122 1.05 -1.60 8.72
CA ARG A 122 1.53 -2.96 9.04
C ARG A 122 1.78 -3.17 10.52
N THR A 123 2.29 -2.17 11.25
CA THR A 123 2.44 -2.25 12.72
C THR A 123 1.07 -2.36 13.42
N LEU A 124 0.05 -1.64 12.93
CA LEU A 124 -1.32 -1.75 13.45
C LEU A 124 -1.95 -3.10 13.08
N GLU A 125 -1.74 -3.58 11.86
CA GLU A 125 -2.25 -4.86 11.40
C GLU A 125 -1.63 -6.05 12.15
N GLN A 126 -0.35 -5.96 12.52
CA GLN A 126 0.34 -6.89 13.40
C GLN A 126 -0.34 -6.94 14.79
N LEU A 127 -0.69 -5.78 15.35
CA LEU A 127 -1.45 -5.70 16.60
C LEU A 127 -2.83 -6.35 16.50
N VAL A 128 -3.56 -6.16 15.38
CA VAL A 128 -4.87 -6.79 15.12
C VAL A 128 -4.75 -8.32 15.04
N ARG A 129 -3.61 -8.85 14.57
CA ARG A 129 -3.31 -10.29 14.56
C ARG A 129 -2.82 -10.82 15.92
N GLY A 130 -2.58 -9.95 16.90
CA GLY A 130 -2.01 -10.31 18.20
C GLY A 130 -0.55 -10.72 18.14
N VAL A 131 0.17 -10.36 17.06
CA VAL A 131 1.59 -10.68 16.86
C VAL A 131 2.34 -9.36 16.79
N TRP A 132 3.32 -9.15 17.66
CA TRP A 132 4.13 -7.92 17.64
C TRP A 132 5.57 -8.25 17.22
N ILE A 133 6.01 -7.70 16.08
CA ILE A 133 7.38 -7.87 15.57
C ILE A 133 8.06 -6.49 15.54
N PRO A 134 8.70 -6.07 16.65
CA PRO A 134 9.17 -4.69 16.85
C PRO A 134 10.34 -4.28 15.94
N GLY A 135 10.96 -5.22 15.21
CA GLY A 135 12.13 -4.96 14.38
C GLY A 135 11.86 -4.31 13.01
N GLN A 136 10.60 -4.16 12.61
CA GLN A 136 10.19 -3.74 11.26
C GLN A 136 9.37 -2.43 11.26
N ASN A 137 9.63 -1.51 12.20
CA ASN A 137 8.97 -0.21 12.20
C ASN A 137 9.57 0.72 11.15
N GLU A 138 8.80 1.06 10.11
CA GLU A 138 9.25 1.97 9.04
C GLU A 138 9.59 3.39 9.55
N ILE A 139 8.99 3.82 10.67
CA ILE A 139 9.31 5.11 11.30
C ILE A 139 10.71 5.10 11.93
N LEU A 140 11.12 3.97 12.50
CA LEU A 140 12.41 3.83 13.19
C LEU A 140 13.54 3.47 12.21
N ARG A 141 13.25 2.68 11.18
CA ARG A 141 14.17 2.33 10.09
C ARG A 141 13.44 2.43 8.75
N PRO A 142 13.45 3.61 8.09
CA PRO A 142 12.77 3.79 6.82
C PRO A 142 13.41 2.93 5.73
N SER A 143 12.57 2.17 5.01
CA SER A 143 13.00 1.37 3.88
C SER A 143 13.45 2.28 2.72
N PHE A 144 14.21 1.74 1.76
CA PHE A 144 14.57 2.49 0.56
C PHE A 144 13.31 3.02 -0.16
N ALA A 145 12.24 2.23 -0.19
CA ALA A 145 10.95 2.64 -0.74
C ALA A 145 10.34 3.85 -0.01
N THR A 146 10.38 3.88 1.34
CA THR A 146 9.90 5.04 2.11
C THR A 146 10.68 6.31 1.77
N LYS A 147 12.01 6.21 1.70
CA LYS A 147 12.87 7.36 1.36
C LYS A 147 12.61 7.87 -0.05
N ALA A 148 12.53 6.95 -1.02
CA ALA A 148 12.29 7.31 -2.40
C ALA A 148 10.87 7.90 -2.61
N CYS A 149 9.85 7.42 -1.87
CA CYS A 149 8.52 8.03 -1.84
C CYS A 149 8.52 9.46 -1.26
N VAL A 150 9.35 9.75 -0.24
CA VAL A 150 9.52 11.11 0.30
C VAL A 150 10.14 12.03 -0.75
N VAL A 151 11.22 11.60 -1.40
CA VAL A 151 11.89 12.36 -2.45
C VAL A 151 10.95 12.61 -3.63
N ALA A 152 10.26 11.58 -4.10
CA ALA A 152 9.26 11.70 -5.17
C ALA A 152 8.14 12.68 -4.79
N SER A 153 7.65 12.64 -3.54
CA SER A 153 6.61 13.55 -3.06
C SER A 153 7.08 15.02 -3.01
N ILE A 154 8.35 15.27 -2.66
CA ILE A 154 8.96 16.61 -2.68
C ILE A 154 9.09 17.11 -4.12
N ILE A 155 9.55 16.26 -5.04
CA ILE A 155 9.67 16.60 -6.47
C ILE A 155 8.30 16.95 -7.07
N PHE A 156 7.27 16.12 -6.82
CA PHE A 156 5.90 16.40 -7.27
C PHE A 156 5.30 17.67 -6.67
N ALA A 157 5.59 17.98 -5.39
CA ALA A 157 5.13 19.22 -4.76
C ALA A 157 5.83 20.46 -5.35
N ALA A 158 7.12 20.36 -5.66
CA ALA A 158 7.92 21.42 -6.26
C ALA A 158 7.59 21.67 -7.74
N GLU A 159 7.23 20.62 -8.48
CA GLU A 159 6.72 20.74 -9.85
C GLU A 159 5.37 21.48 -9.86
N LYS A 160 4.46 21.09 -8.96
CA LYS A 160 3.12 21.67 -8.88
C LYS A 160 3.12 23.14 -8.42
N SER A 161 4.17 23.59 -7.73
CA SER A 161 4.32 24.99 -7.32
C SER A 161 4.63 25.93 -8.48
N GLY A 162 4.96 25.41 -9.67
CA GLY A 162 5.23 26.17 -10.89
C GLY A 162 6.42 27.15 -10.78
N SER A 163 7.15 27.14 -9.67
CA SER A 163 8.13 28.18 -9.30
C SER A 163 9.58 27.74 -9.49
N TYR A 164 9.85 26.43 -9.60
CA TYR A 164 11.22 25.90 -9.65
C TYR A 164 11.48 24.78 -10.68
N LEU A 165 10.45 24.16 -11.27
CA LEU A 165 10.62 23.08 -12.25
C LEU A 165 9.79 23.31 -13.53
N THR A 166 10.44 23.64 -14.63
CA THR A 166 9.81 23.79 -15.96
C THR A 166 10.04 22.52 -16.80
N ALA A 167 9.68 21.36 -16.25
CA ALA A 167 9.74 20.09 -16.97
C ALA A 167 8.31 19.66 -17.35
N PRO A 168 8.12 19.01 -18.52
CA PRO A 168 6.80 18.49 -18.89
C PRO A 168 6.35 17.45 -17.87
N HIS A 169 5.09 17.56 -17.42
CA HIS A 169 4.49 16.70 -16.40
C HIS A 169 4.71 15.21 -16.65
N ASP A 170 4.68 14.78 -17.91
CA ASP A 170 4.90 13.39 -18.30
C ASP A 170 6.33 12.89 -18.02
N LEU A 171 7.33 13.78 -18.10
CA LEU A 171 8.74 13.41 -17.94
C LEU A 171 9.15 13.35 -16.45
N VAL A 172 8.60 14.24 -15.62
CA VAL A 172 8.76 14.15 -14.15
C VAL A 172 8.05 12.92 -13.62
N TYR A 173 6.86 12.61 -14.16
CA TYR A 173 6.13 11.38 -13.81
C TYR A 173 6.92 10.12 -14.22
N LEU A 174 7.56 10.12 -15.39
CA LEU A 174 8.35 9.01 -15.90
C LEU A 174 9.65 8.81 -15.10
N VAL A 175 10.34 9.89 -14.69
CA VAL A 175 11.54 9.80 -13.85
C VAL A 175 11.20 9.36 -12.42
N GLY A 176 10.14 9.92 -11.82
CA GLY A 176 9.66 9.48 -10.50
C GLY A 176 9.17 8.01 -10.49
N PHE A 177 8.71 7.51 -11.63
CA PHE A 177 8.35 6.11 -11.81
C PHE A 177 9.56 5.17 -11.96
N PHE A 178 10.69 5.66 -12.50
CA PHE A 178 11.89 4.87 -12.81
C PHE A 178 12.95 4.84 -11.69
N GLU A 179 12.97 5.85 -10.81
CA GLU A 179 13.88 5.95 -9.65
C GLU A 179 13.42 5.15 -8.40
N LEU A 180 12.26 4.48 -8.46
CA LEU A 180 11.64 3.69 -7.39
C LEU A 180 11.55 2.21 -7.75
#